data_AF-A0A835IIS0-F1
#
_entry.id   AF-A0A835IIS0-F1
#
_cell.length_a   1.000
_cell.length_b   1.000
_cell.length_c   1.000
_cell.angle_alpha   90.00
_cell.angle_beta   90.00
_cell.angle_gamma   90.00
#
_symmetry.space_group_name_H-M   'P 1'
#
loop_
_entity.id
_entity.type
_entity.pdbx_description
1 polymer ?
#
loop_
_entity_poly.entity_id
_entity_poly.type
_entity_poly.pdbx_seq_one_letter_code
_entity_poly.pdbx_strand_id
1 'polypeptide(L)'
;MSQPIPKDWMNEIDRFGIVYKQGVSDFIQFASDKDPTSTTCPCPCNKCRNRKRFPFDIVRKHLILHGIESTYRVWVLHGENPYKDRMVDRDAEENDEVKDSNGESC
;
A
#
# COMPACT_ATOMS: atom_id res chain seq x y z
N MET A 1 7.88 -8.77 -7.84
CA MET A 1 7.91 -7.68 -6.84
C MET A 1 7.04 -6.55 -7.37
N SER A 2 5.98 -6.14 -6.65
CA SER A 2 5.13 -5.04 -7.12
C SER A 2 5.82 -3.71 -6.86
N GLN A 3 5.90 -2.87 -7.88
CA GLN A 3 6.47 -1.52 -7.79
C GLN A 3 5.69 -0.66 -6.78
N PRO A 4 6.35 0.27 -6.08
CA PRO A 4 5.67 1.19 -5.17
C PRO A 4 4.70 2.10 -5.95
N ILE A 5 3.49 2.26 -5.44
CA ILE A 5 2.48 3.12 -6.08
C ILE A 5 2.88 4.59 -5.88
N PRO A 6 3.03 5.38 -6.95
CA PRO A 6 3.36 6.80 -6.83
C PRO A 6 2.37 7.55 -5.94
N LYS A 7 2.88 8.49 -5.14
CA LYS A 7 2.08 9.27 -4.17
C LYS A 7 2.02 10.76 -4.49
N ASP A 8 2.73 11.21 -5.52
CA ASP A 8 2.79 12.63 -5.88
C ASP A 8 1.44 13.18 -6.35
N TRP A 9 0.60 12.32 -6.94
CA TRP A 9 -0.76 12.65 -7.35
C TRP A 9 -1.61 13.23 -6.21
N MET A 10 -1.29 12.92 -4.94
CA MET A 10 -2.00 13.46 -3.77
C MET A 10 -1.81 14.96 -3.59
N ASN A 11 -0.79 15.53 -4.22
CA ASN A 11 -0.48 16.97 -4.20
C ASN A 11 -1.07 17.73 -5.39
N GLU A 12 -1.71 17.04 -6.33
CA GLU A 12 -2.26 17.69 -7.53
C GLU A 12 -3.37 18.68 -7.16
N ILE A 13 -3.22 19.90 -7.65
CA ILE A 13 -4.20 20.98 -7.43
C ILE A 13 -5.47 20.69 -8.25
N ASP A 14 -5.29 20.21 -9.50
CA ASP A 14 -6.41 19.84 -10.36
C ASP A 14 -6.89 18.40 -10.10
N ARG A 15 -7.91 18.29 -9.25
CA ARG A 15 -8.56 17.02 -8.91
C ARG A 15 -9.40 16.42 -10.05
N PHE A 16 -9.71 17.21 -11.08
CA PHE A 16 -10.39 16.72 -12.27
C PHE A 16 -9.40 16.33 -13.38
N GLY A 17 -8.12 16.68 -13.19
CA GLY A 17 -7.02 16.29 -14.05
C GLY A 17 -6.77 14.78 -14.06
N ILE A 18 -6.13 14.33 -15.12
CA ILE A 18 -5.87 12.91 -15.35
C ILE A 18 -4.96 12.30 -14.28
N VAL A 19 -3.96 13.07 -13.81
CA VAL A 19 -2.99 12.61 -12.80
C VAL A 19 -3.68 12.26 -11.48
N TYR A 20 -4.52 13.17 -10.97
CA TYR A 20 -5.25 12.93 -9.74
C TYR A 20 -6.25 11.77 -9.88
N LYS A 21 -7.01 11.72 -10.98
CA LYS A 21 -7.98 10.64 -11.24
C LYS A 21 -7.31 9.26 -11.37
N GLN A 22 -6.14 9.20 -12.00
CA GLN A 22 -5.37 7.97 -12.10
C GLN A 22 -4.88 7.53 -10.72
N GLY A 23 -4.28 8.43 -9.95
CA GLY A 23 -3.84 8.14 -8.59
C GLY A 23 -4.96 7.68 -7.65
N VAL A 24 -6.16 8.27 -7.77
CA VAL A 24 -7.36 7.77 -7.06
C VAL A 24 -7.71 6.36 -7.49
N SER A 25 -7.61 6.04 -8.78
CA SER A 25 -7.92 4.71 -9.30
C SER A 25 -6.91 3.67 -8.79
N ASP A 26 -5.62 4.02 -8.81
CA ASP A 26 -4.54 3.19 -8.28
C ASP A 26 -4.69 2.95 -6.77
N PHE A 27 -5.07 3.98 -6.01
CA PHE A 27 -5.37 3.85 -4.58
C PHE A 27 -6.54 2.89 -4.32
N ILE A 28 -7.64 3.02 -5.07
CA ILE A 28 -8.82 2.16 -4.90
C ILE A 28 -8.45 0.70 -5.22
N GLN A 29 -7.72 0.47 -6.32
CA GLN A 29 -7.25 -0.85 -6.72
C GLN A 29 -6.35 -1.46 -5.64
N PHE A 30 -5.39 -0.69 -5.13
CA PHE A 30 -4.53 -1.13 -4.03
C PHE A 30 -5.34 -1.55 -2.80
N ALA A 31 -6.28 -0.71 -2.38
CA ALA A 31 -7.08 -0.96 -1.19
C ALA A 31 -7.98 -2.20 -1.36
N SER A 32 -8.53 -2.44 -2.55
CA SER A 32 -9.31 -3.66 -2.83
C SER A 32 -8.43 -4.90 -2.90
N ASP A 33 -7.23 -4.82 -3.48
CA ASP A 33 -6.33 -5.98 -3.58
C ASP A 33 -5.80 -6.43 -2.21
N LYS A 34 -5.69 -5.49 -1.27
CA LYS A 34 -5.25 -5.77 0.12
C LYS A 34 -6.34 -6.42 0.97
N ASP A 35 -7.60 -6.20 0.65
CA ASP A 35 -8.74 -6.85 1.30
C ASP A 35 -9.82 -7.20 0.27
N PRO A 36 -9.62 -8.28 -0.51
CA PRO A 36 -10.53 -8.65 -1.61
C PRO A 36 -11.93 -9.04 -1.13
N THR A 37 -12.09 -9.35 0.16
CA THR A 37 -13.36 -9.77 0.75
C THR A 37 -14.23 -8.59 1.16
N SER A 38 -13.62 -7.42 1.38
CA SER A 38 -14.35 -6.24 1.78
C SER A 38 -14.88 -5.48 0.58
N THR A 39 -16.10 -4.98 0.71
CA THR A 39 -16.73 -4.06 -0.26
C THR A 39 -16.57 -2.59 0.16
N THR A 40 -16.00 -2.34 1.35
CA THR A 40 -15.86 -0.99 1.94
C THR A 40 -14.46 -0.74 2.48
N CYS A 41 -14.02 0.51 2.47
CA CYS A 41 -12.75 0.91 3.07
C CYS A 41 -12.88 2.23 3.85
N PRO A 42 -11.94 2.52 4.79
CA PRO A 42 -11.82 3.84 5.37
C PRO A 42 -11.67 4.91 4.28
N CYS A 43 -12.34 6.04 4.41
CA CYS A 43 -12.28 7.09 3.40
C CYS A 43 -11.17 8.10 3.74
N PRO A 44 -10.08 8.17 2.95
CA PRO A 44 -8.96 9.06 3.25
C PRO A 44 -9.18 10.49 2.76
N CYS A 45 -10.41 10.88 2.37
CA CYS A 45 -10.64 12.24 1.89
C CYS A 45 -10.51 13.27 3.02
N ASN A 46 -10.20 14.52 2.69
CA ASN A 46 -9.99 15.61 3.67
C ASN A 46 -11.16 15.81 4.65
N LYS A 47 -12.38 15.46 4.22
CA LYS A 47 -13.60 15.54 5.04
C LYS A 47 -13.75 14.36 6.01
N CYS A 48 -13.36 13.16 5.60
CA CYS A 48 -13.56 11.94 6.40
C CYS A 48 -12.33 11.57 7.23
N ARG A 49 -11.12 11.89 6.75
CA ARG A 49 -9.83 11.66 7.43
C ARG A 49 -9.68 10.24 7.98
N ASN A 50 -10.06 9.25 7.17
CA ASN A 50 -10.09 7.82 7.51
C ASN A 50 -11.03 7.41 8.67
N ARG A 51 -11.86 8.31 9.21
CA ARG A 51 -12.74 8.02 10.36
C ARG A 51 -14.05 7.31 9.99
N LYS A 52 -14.42 7.37 8.71
CA LYS A 52 -15.66 6.75 8.20
C LYS A 52 -15.31 5.74 7.12
N ARG A 53 -16.01 4.61 7.11
CA ARG A 53 -15.92 3.60 6.06
C ARG A 53 -17.07 3.78 5.07
N PHE A 54 -16.78 3.63 3.80
CA PHE A 54 -17.78 3.65 2.74
C PHE A 54 -17.45 2.62 1.66
N PRO A 55 -18.42 2.25 0.80
CA PRO A 55 -18.15 1.50 -0.41
C PRO A 55 -17.10 2.18 -1.30
N PHE A 56 -16.32 1.40 -2.04
CA PHE A 56 -15.22 1.93 -2.87
C PHE A 56 -15.66 2.99 -3.89
N ASP A 57 -16.86 2.88 -4.47
CA ASP A 57 -17.39 3.87 -5.40
C ASP A 57 -17.68 5.22 -4.72
N ILE A 58 -18.18 5.17 -3.47
CA ILE A 58 -18.41 6.36 -2.64
C ILE A 58 -17.07 6.97 -2.21
N VAL A 59 -16.09 6.14 -1.84
CA VAL A 59 -14.74 6.63 -1.53
C VAL A 59 -14.12 7.32 -2.74
N ARG A 60 -14.22 6.72 -3.94
CA ARG A 60 -13.78 7.36 -5.19
C ARG A 60 -14.44 8.72 -5.40
N LYS A 61 -15.76 8.82 -5.29
CA LYS A 61 -16.50 10.09 -5.41
C LYS A 61 -16.01 11.13 -4.40
N HIS A 62 -15.84 10.73 -3.13
CA HIS A 62 -15.33 11.61 -2.09
C HIS A 62 -13.90 12.10 -2.37
N LEU A 63 -13.03 11.24 -2.92
CA LEU A 63 -11.66 11.64 -3.25
C LEU A 63 -11.63 12.67 -4.38
N ILE A 64 -12.51 12.56 -5.38
CA ILE A 64 -12.64 13.59 -6.43
C ILE A 64 -13.20 14.90 -5.84
N LEU A 65 -14.27 14.83 -5.04
CA LEU A 65 -14.97 16.02 -4.53
C LEU A 65 -14.22 16.75 -3.41
N HIS A 66 -13.53 16.02 -2.53
CA HIS A 66 -12.94 16.57 -1.30
C HIS A 66 -11.42 16.51 -1.28
N GLY A 67 -10.78 15.85 -2.25
CA GLY A 67 -9.34 15.61 -2.20
C GLY A 67 -9.00 14.52 -1.17
N ILE A 68 -7.89 13.83 -1.40
CA ILE A 68 -7.26 12.99 -0.40
C ILE A 68 -6.56 13.85 0.66
N GLU A 69 -6.51 13.36 1.88
CA GLU A 69 -5.67 13.91 2.94
C GLU A 69 -4.19 13.69 2.57
N SER A 70 -3.53 14.73 2.06
CA SER A 70 -2.17 14.62 1.49
C SER A 70 -1.08 14.29 2.53
N THR A 71 -1.39 14.43 3.82
CA THR A 71 -0.53 13.97 4.91
C THR A 71 -0.59 12.45 5.10
N TYR A 72 -1.62 11.78 4.59
CA TYR A 72 -1.81 10.33 4.66
C TYR A 72 -1.00 9.58 3.58
N ARG A 73 0.33 9.69 3.68
CA ARG A 73 1.28 9.14 2.70
C ARG A 73 1.39 7.62 2.74
N VAL A 74 1.34 7.05 3.94
CA VAL A 74 1.37 5.60 4.16
C VAL A 74 -0.05 5.14 4.41
N TRP A 75 -0.58 4.31 3.52
CA TRP A 75 -1.93 3.77 3.58
C TRP A 75 -2.04 2.59 4.55
N VAL A 76 -1.59 2.80 5.80
CA VAL A 76 -1.56 1.75 6.83
C VAL A 76 -2.94 1.15 7.11
N LEU A 77 -4.01 1.95 7.04
CA LEU A 77 -5.40 1.49 7.21
C LEU A 77 -5.94 0.75 5.98
N HIS A 78 -5.15 0.67 4.91
CA HIS A 78 -5.44 -0.07 3.68
C HIS A 78 -4.38 -1.15 3.41
N GLY A 79 -3.56 -1.52 4.41
CA GLY A 79 -2.62 -2.63 4.30
C GLY A 79 -1.26 -2.28 3.69
N GLU A 80 -0.90 -1.00 3.59
CA GLU A 80 0.48 -0.60 3.28
C GLU A 80 1.38 -0.85 4.48
N ASN A 81 2.46 -1.61 4.26
CA ASN A 81 3.45 -1.88 5.29
C ASN A 81 4.65 -0.93 5.10
N PRO A 82 4.91 0.01 6.04
CA PRO A 82 5.98 1.00 5.91
C PRO A 82 7.40 0.41 5.98
N TYR A 83 7.53 -0.86 6.37
CA TYR A 83 8.82 -1.53 6.53
C TYR A 83 9.20 -2.42 5.34
N LYS A 84 8.24 -2.76 4.45
CA LYS A 84 8.53 -3.61 3.29
C LYS A 84 9.42 -2.94 2.24
N ASP A 85 9.41 -1.63 2.15
CA ASP A 85 10.32 -0.86 1.29
C ASP A 85 11.69 -0.59 1.92
N ARG A 86 11.90 -0.94 3.20
CA ARG A 86 13.14 -0.66 3.95
C ARG A 86 14.04 -1.88 4.15
N MET A 87 13.62 -3.08 3.72
CA MET A 87 14.37 -4.33 3.89
C MET A 87 15.14 -4.74 2.63
N VAL A 88 15.76 -3.78 1.96
CA VAL A 88 16.89 -4.04 1.07
C VAL A 88 18.14 -3.86 1.95
N ASP A 89 19.04 -4.85 1.95
CA ASP A 89 20.33 -4.91 2.68
C ASP A 89 20.36 -5.57 4.07
N ARG A 90 19.80 -6.77 4.21
CA ARG A 90 20.38 -7.74 5.16
C ARG A 90 20.15 -9.17 4.69
N ASP A 91 20.96 -9.60 3.73
CA ASP A 91 21.16 -11.02 3.46
C ASP A 91 21.78 -11.65 4.72
N ALA A 92 20.98 -12.44 5.44
CA ALA A 92 21.49 -13.36 6.43
C ALA A 92 21.83 -14.66 5.69
N GLU A 93 23.12 -14.87 5.45
CA GLU A 93 23.64 -16.19 5.08
C GLU A 93 23.43 -17.14 6.27
N GLU A 94 22.39 -17.96 6.20
CA GLU A 94 22.27 -19.17 7.02
C GLU A 94 22.78 -20.34 6.18
N ASN A 95 24.08 -20.65 6.31
CA ASN A 95 24.62 -21.92 5.85
C ASN A 95 24.67 -22.88 7.05
N ASP A 96 23.69 -23.76 7.13
CA ASP A 96 23.68 -24.89 8.05
C ASP A 96 24.15 -26.14 7.28
N GLU A 97 25.45 -26.43 7.34
CA GLU A 97 26.01 -27.73 6.94
C GLU A 97 26.85 -28.31 8.07
N VAL A 98 26.17 -28.99 9.00
CA VAL A 98 26.79 -30.03 9.82
C VAL A 98 26.59 -31.37 9.11
N LYS A 99 27.68 -32.00 8.66
CA LYS A 99 27.69 -33.44 8.38
C LYS A 99 28.90 -34.12 9.01
N ASP A 100 28.55 -35.02 9.91
CA ASP A 100 29.39 -35.87 10.74
C ASP A 100 30.47 -36.63 9.95
N SER A 101 31.66 -36.62 10.54
CA SER A 101 32.71 -37.60 10.30
C SER A 101 32.28 -38.97 10.82
N ASN A 102 32.25 -39.99 9.96
CA ASN A 102 32.42 -41.37 10.40
C ASN A 102 33.18 -42.23 9.39
N GLY A 103 34.47 -42.41 9.66
CA GLY A 103 35.16 -43.69 9.65
C GLY A 103 35.27 -44.47 8.35
N GLU A 104 36.42 -44.35 7.68
CA GLU A 104 36.98 -45.44 6.89
C GLU A 104 38.32 -45.88 7.47
N SER A 105 38.39 -47.18 7.70
CA SER A 105 39.50 -47.95 8.23
C SER A 105 40.58 -48.16 7.17
N CYS A 106 41.84 -48.03 7.58
CA CYS A 106 42.99 -48.84 7.16
C CYS A 106 43.98 -48.84 8.32
#